data_AF-A0A850JW39-F1
#
_entry.id   AF-A0A850JW39-F1
#
_cell.length_a   1.000
_cell.length_b   1.000
_cell.length_c   1.000
_cell.angle_alpha   90.00
_cell.angle_beta   90.00
_cell.angle_gamma   90.00
#
_symmetry.space_group_name_H-M   'P 1'
#
loop_
_entity.id
_entity.type
_entity.pdbx_description
1 polymer ?
#
loop_
_entity_poly.entity_id
_entity_poly.type
_entity_poly.pdbx_seq_one_letter_code
_entity_poly.pdbx_strand_id
1 'polypeptide(L)'
;MLSRFGVESTTKMSIDQLNLFLDFCQRKVNDIPMLHTVEGKALITQAQVEKIRTVWKEKAKDKSEKALLVFASRVSRHKLERLEDLLKGKATKVIVALEKFRV
;
A
#
# COMPACT_ATOMS: atom_id res chain seq x y z
N MET A 1 -7.24 -0.09 23.17
CA MET A 1 -7.84 -0.29 21.84
C MET A 1 -7.22 0.61 20.78
N LEU A 2 -7.20 1.93 20.98
CA LEU A 2 -6.69 2.87 19.99
C LEU A 2 -5.25 2.59 19.52
N SER A 3 -4.33 2.26 20.44
CA SER A 3 -2.92 2.01 20.15
C SER A 3 -2.61 0.67 19.47
N ARG A 4 -3.55 -0.28 19.45
CA ARG A 4 -3.33 -1.63 18.88
C ARG A 4 -4.24 -1.91 17.69
N PHE A 5 -5.43 -1.33 17.69
CA PHE A 5 -6.49 -1.58 16.72
C PHE A 5 -6.99 -0.30 16.02
N GLY A 6 -6.50 0.88 16.40
CA GLY A 6 -6.90 2.15 15.78
C GLY A 6 -8.33 2.58 16.07
N VAL A 7 -9.00 1.94 17.05
CA VAL A 7 -10.39 2.23 17.42
C VAL A 7 -10.54 2.55 18.90
N GLU A 8 -11.54 3.36 19.22
CA GLU A 8 -11.78 3.83 20.59
C GLU A 8 -12.40 2.75 21.49
N SER A 9 -13.15 1.78 20.92
CA SER A 9 -13.85 0.74 21.67
C SER A 9 -13.91 -0.60 20.91
N THR A 10 -14.18 -1.69 21.64
CA THR A 10 -14.45 -3.03 21.07
C THR A 10 -15.64 -3.04 20.12
N THR A 11 -16.67 -2.24 20.42
CA THR A 11 -17.89 -2.13 19.60
C THR A 11 -17.63 -1.52 18.22
N LYS A 12 -16.49 -0.84 18.04
CA LYS A 12 -16.08 -0.22 16.76
C LYS A 12 -15.06 -1.08 15.98
N MET A 13 -14.74 -2.30 16.45
CA MET A 13 -13.79 -3.19 15.79
C MET A 13 -14.43 -3.91 14.59
N SER A 14 -13.63 -4.20 13.56
CA SER A 14 -14.05 -5.13 12.50
C SER A 14 -14.04 -6.58 13.01
N ILE A 15 -14.71 -7.49 12.27
CA ILE A 15 -14.73 -8.92 12.58
C ILE A 15 -13.31 -9.49 12.70
N ASP A 16 -12.41 -9.11 11.78
CA ASP A 16 -11.01 -9.56 11.80
C ASP A 16 -10.26 -9.06 13.04
N GLN A 17 -10.49 -7.81 13.44
CA GLN A 17 -9.91 -7.24 14.65
C GLN A 17 -10.44 -7.93 15.91
N LEU A 18 -11.74 -8.28 15.94
CA LEU A 18 -12.36 -9.01 17.04
C LEU A 18 -11.80 -10.43 17.16
N ASN A 19 -11.59 -11.13 16.04
CA ASN A 19 -10.95 -12.45 16.04
C ASN A 19 -9.53 -12.40 16.62
N LEU A 20 -8.72 -11.42 16.20
CA LEU A 20 -7.38 -11.19 16.75
C LEU A 20 -7.39 -10.86 18.25
N PHE A 21 -8.36 -10.06 18.69
CA PHE A 21 -8.55 -9.74 20.11
C PHE A 21 -8.95 -10.99 20.91
N LEU A 22 -9.80 -11.84 20.34
CA LEU A 22 -10.24 -13.09 20.96
C LEU A 22 -9.09 -14.10 21.08
N ASP A 23 -8.25 -14.24 20.06
CA ASP A 23 -7.06 -15.09 20.10
C ASP A 23 -6.04 -14.62 21.15
N PHE A 24 -5.91 -13.31 21.35
CA PHE A 24 -5.10 -12.73 22.43
C PHE A 24 -5.70 -13.04 23.81
N CYS A 25 -7.01 -12.83 23.99
CA CYS A 25 -7.71 -13.19 25.24
C CYS A 25 -7.56 -14.69 25.57
N GLN A 26 -7.52 -15.54 24.55
CA GLN A 26 -7.31 -16.98 24.68
C GLN A 26 -5.83 -17.39 24.86
N ARG A 27 -4.90 -16.42 24.94
CA ARG A 27 -3.44 -16.65 25.01
C ARG A 27 -2.89 -17.53 23.88
N LYS A 28 -3.58 -17.59 22.74
CA LYS A 28 -3.05 -18.23 21.53
C LYS A 28 -1.92 -17.41 20.91
N VAL A 29 -1.93 -16.11 21.17
CA VAL A 29 -0.86 -15.17 20.79
C VAL A 29 -0.37 -14.40 22.01
N ASN A 30 0.96 -14.20 22.09
CA ASN A 30 1.61 -13.55 23.23
C ASN A 30 1.52 -12.02 23.21
N ASP A 31 1.31 -11.43 22.03
CA ASP A 31 1.04 -10.00 21.88
C ASP A 31 0.08 -9.79 20.71
N ILE A 32 -0.66 -8.68 20.75
CA ILE A 32 -1.49 -8.25 19.63
C ILE A 32 -0.56 -7.51 18.67
N PRO A 33 -0.21 -8.08 17.50
CA PRO A 33 0.56 -7.35 16.51
C PRO A 33 -0.17 -6.04 16.22
N MET A 34 0.54 -4.91 16.31
CA MET A 34 -0.08 -3.61 16.05
C MET A 34 -0.73 -3.63 14.67
N LEU A 35 -2.07 -3.74 14.63
CA LEU A 35 -2.90 -3.60 13.43
C LEU A 35 -3.04 -2.13 13.07
N HIS A 36 -2.02 -1.32 13.36
CA HIS A 36 -1.77 -0.21 12.48
C HIS A 36 -1.54 -0.86 11.11
N THR A 37 -2.51 -0.69 10.21
CA THR A 37 -2.21 -0.45 8.80
C THR A 37 -1.14 0.62 8.82
N VAL A 38 0.13 0.21 8.96
CA VAL A 38 1.26 1.12 8.90
C VAL A 38 1.08 1.78 7.55
N GLU A 39 0.80 3.08 7.52
CA GLU A 39 0.67 3.82 6.28
C GLU A 39 1.97 3.62 5.52
N GLY A 40 1.93 2.75 4.50
CA GLY A 40 3.12 2.28 3.80
C GLY A 40 3.49 0.81 3.90
N LYS A 41 2.76 -0.08 4.61
CA LYS A 41 2.93 -1.55 4.54
C LYS A 41 1.87 -2.28 3.72
N ALA A 42 0.73 -1.65 3.42
CA ALA A 42 -0.25 -2.22 2.51
C ALA A 42 0.36 -2.30 1.10
N LEU A 43 0.22 -3.45 0.44
CA LEU A 43 0.56 -3.61 -0.97
C LEU A 43 -0.30 -2.67 -1.83
N ILE A 44 0.19 -2.34 -3.02
CA ILE A 44 -0.52 -1.55 -4.01
C ILE A 44 -1.88 -2.19 -4.31
N THR A 45 -2.93 -1.39 -4.40
CA THR A 45 -4.25 -1.90 -4.80
C THR A 45 -4.33 -2.02 -6.31
N GLN A 46 -5.16 -2.93 -6.81
CA GLN A 46 -5.37 -3.12 -8.25
C GLN A 46 -5.77 -1.81 -8.95
N ALA A 47 -6.63 -1.00 -8.34
CA ALA A 47 -7.01 0.31 -8.85
C ALA A 47 -5.82 1.28 -8.98
N GLN A 48 -4.84 1.22 -8.08
CA GLN A 48 -3.62 2.03 -8.18
C GLN A 48 -2.70 1.52 -9.30
N VAL A 49 -2.57 0.20 -9.47
CA VAL A 49 -1.82 -0.41 -10.58
C VAL A 49 -2.40 0.06 -11.91
N GLU A 50 -3.72 -0.04 -12.06
CA GLU A 50 -4.42 0.38 -13.27
C GLU A 50 -4.25 1.88 -13.53
N LYS A 51 -4.42 2.72 -12.51
CA LYS A 51 -4.21 4.17 -12.65
C LYS A 51 -2.78 4.48 -13.10
N ILE A 52 -1.76 3.85 -12.52
CA ILE A 52 -0.36 4.03 -12.94
C ILE A 52 -0.17 3.61 -14.40
N ARG A 53 -0.68 2.44 -14.80
CA ARG A 53 -0.57 1.94 -16.18
C ARG A 53 -1.27 2.86 -17.18
N THR A 54 -2.46 3.36 -16.87
CA THR A 54 -3.23 4.26 -17.74
C THR A 54 -2.51 5.60 -17.90
N VAL A 55 -2.13 6.25 -16.80
CA VAL A 55 -1.43 7.54 -16.85
C VAL A 55 -0.08 7.42 -17.55
N TRP A 56 0.64 6.30 -17.38
CA TRP A 56 1.87 6.05 -18.14
C TRP A 56 1.61 5.95 -19.64
N LYS A 57 0.58 5.22 -20.08
CA LYS A 57 0.24 5.09 -21.51
C LYS A 57 -0.16 6.40 -22.16
N GLU A 58 -0.78 7.30 -21.40
CA GLU A 58 -1.22 8.62 -21.86
C GLU A 58 -0.06 9.62 -21.96
N LYS A 59 0.84 9.64 -20.97
CA LYS A 59 1.85 10.69 -20.83
C LYS A 59 3.27 10.29 -21.23
N ALA A 60 3.64 9.02 -21.12
CA ALA A 60 5.01 8.61 -21.34
C ALA A 60 5.35 8.53 -22.84
N LYS A 61 6.51 9.06 -23.20
CA LYS A 61 7.08 8.94 -24.54
C LYS A 61 7.47 7.49 -24.85
N ASP A 62 8.00 6.79 -23.85
CA ASP A 62 8.29 5.35 -23.90
C ASP A 62 7.22 4.59 -23.10
N LYS A 63 6.35 3.89 -23.81
CA LYS A 63 5.22 3.14 -23.23
C LYS A 63 5.59 1.72 -22.79
N SER A 64 6.87 1.36 -22.86
CA SER A 64 7.33 0.05 -22.43
C SER A 64 7.18 -0.15 -20.93
N GLU A 65 6.88 -1.37 -20.51
CA GLU A 65 6.75 -1.74 -19.11
C GLU A 65 8.08 -1.65 -18.35
N LYS A 66 9.19 -1.87 -19.06
CA LYS A 66 10.54 -1.66 -18.53
C LYS A 66 10.78 -0.21 -18.13
N ALA A 67 10.37 0.75 -18.97
CA ALA A 67 10.50 2.17 -18.67
C ALA A 67 9.63 2.58 -17.47
N LEU A 68 8.42 2.01 -17.37
CA LEU A 68 7.53 2.21 -16.21
C LEU A 68 8.19 1.72 -14.91
N LEU A 69 8.75 0.51 -14.90
CA LEU A 69 9.44 -0.05 -13.73
C LEU A 69 10.68 0.78 -13.33
N VAL A 70 11.45 1.26 -14.31
CA VAL A 70 12.60 2.15 -14.04
C VAL A 70 12.13 3.48 -13.45
N PHE A 71 11.02 4.04 -13.93
CA PHE A 71 10.45 5.26 -13.36
C PHE A 71 9.95 5.03 -11.93
N ALA A 72 9.15 3.98 -11.73
CA ALA A 72 8.59 3.63 -10.43
C ALA A 72 9.68 3.34 -9.39
N SER A 73 10.78 2.68 -9.79
CA SER A 73 11.91 2.38 -8.91
C SER A 73 12.68 3.65 -8.51
N ARG A 74 12.87 4.59 -9.44
CA ARG A 74 13.47 5.91 -9.14
C ARG A 74 12.63 6.70 -8.15
N VAL A 75 11.31 6.77 -8.34
CA VAL A 75 10.42 7.54 -7.46
C VAL A 75 10.26 6.89 -6.08
N SER A 76 10.12 5.56 -6.04
CA SER A 76 9.97 4.82 -4.78
C SER A 76 11.28 4.68 -4.00
N ARG A 77 12.43 4.90 -4.66
CA ARG A 77 13.80 4.62 -4.18
C ARG A 77 13.97 3.15 -3.77
N HIS A 78 13.32 2.25 -4.50
CA HIS A 78 13.38 0.81 -4.26
C HIS A 78 13.51 0.09 -5.59
N LYS A 79 14.31 -0.97 -5.63
CA LYS A 79 14.41 -1.80 -6.83
C LYS A 79 13.13 -2.61 -6.93
N LEU A 80 12.39 -2.42 -8.02
CA LEU A 80 11.12 -3.11 -8.26
C LEU A 80 11.34 -4.10 -9.40
N GLU A 81 11.03 -5.37 -9.14
CA GLU A 81 10.96 -6.38 -10.20
C GLU A 81 9.56 -6.40 -10.82
N ARG A 82 8.52 -6.17 -9.99
CA ARG A 82 7.13 -6.06 -10.41
C ARG A 82 6.48 -4.80 -9.83
N LEU A 83 5.45 -4.30 -10.52
CA LEU A 83 4.72 -3.12 -10.05
C LEU A 83 3.87 -3.45 -8.82
N GLU A 84 3.53 -4.73 -8.66
CA GLU A 84 2.73 -5.30 -7.58
C GLU A 84 3.51 -5.37 -6.25
N ASP A 85 4.85 -5.33 -6.30
CA ASP A 85 5.71 -5.30 -5.11
C ASP A 85 5.71 -3.92 -4.42
N LEU A 86 5.01 -2.97 -5.00
CA LEU A 86 5.00 -1.58 -4.58
C LEU A 86 4.03 -1.41 -3.40
N LEU A 87 4.45 -0.65 -2.41
CA LEU A 87 3.60 -0.34 -1.27
C LEU A 87 2.64 0.79 -1.63
N LYS A 88 1.40 0.73 -1.15
CA LYS A 88 0.32 1.71 -1.40
C LYS A 88 0.79 3.16 -1.25
N GLY A 89 1.55 3.45 -0.19
CA GLY A 89 2.09 4.80 0.05
C GLY A 89 3.15 5.24 -0.97
N LYS A 90 3.94 4.29 -1.48
CA LYS A 90 4.89 4.54 -2.58
C LYS A 90 4.15 4.67 -3.92
N ALA A 91 3.08 3.92 -4.11
CA ALA A 91 2.26 3.97 -5.32
C ALA A 91 1.61 5.33 -5.50
N THR A 92 1.08 5.91 -4.41
CA THR A 92 0.56 7.28 -4.43
C THR A 92 1.63 8.29 -4.83
N LYS A 93 2.88 8.14 -4.35
CA LYS A 93 4.00 9.02 -4.76
C LYS A 93 4.32 8.87 -6.24
N VAL A 94 4.30 7.64 -6.78
CA VAL A 94 4.47 7.38 -8.22
C VAL A 94 3.36 8.05 -9.03
N ILE A 95 2.09 7.89 -8.63
CA ILE A 95 0.94 8.53 -9.29
C ILE A 95 1.09 10.06 -9.30
N VAL A 96 1.41 10.67 -8.15
CA VAL A 96 1.62 12.13 -8.07
C VAL A 96 2.79 12.57 -8.94
N ALA A 97 3.88 11.80 -8.97
CA ALA A 97 5.02 12.09 -9.84
C ALA A 97 4.63 12.00 -11.33
N LEU A 98 3.79 11.03 -11.71
CA LEU A 98 3.25 10.90 -13.08
C LEU A 98 2.28 12.01 -13.44
N GLU A 99 1.44 12.44 -12.50
CA GLU A 99 0.51 13.54 -12.73
C GLU A 99 1.26 14.86 -12.91
N LYS A 100 2.34 15.08 -12.15
CA LYS A 100 3.25 16.25 -12.28
C LYS A 100 4.23 16.13 -13.44
N PHE A 101 4.40 14.95 -14.02
CA PHE A 101 5.19 14.75 -15.22
C PHE A 101 4.53 15.51 -16.38
N ARG A 102 5.06 16.69 -16.70
CA ARG A 102 4.80 17.40 -17.95
C ARG A 102 5.89 16.98 -18.93
N VAL A 103 5.47 16.35 -20.03
CA VAL A 103 6.27 16.23 -21.26
C VAL A 103 6.18 17.54 -22.01
#